data_AF-A0A6G3MGJ2-F1
#
_entry.id   AF-A0A6G3MGJ2-F1
#
_cell.length_a   1.000
_cell.length_b   1.000
_cell.length_c   1.000
_cell.angle_alpha   90.00
_cell.angle_beta   90.00
_cell.angle_gamma   90.00
#
_symmetry.space_group_name_H-M   'P 1'
#
loop_
_entity.id
_entity.type
_entity.pdbx_description
1 polymer ?
#
loop_
_entity_poly.entity_id
_entity_poly.type
_entity_poly.pdbx_seq_one_letter_code
_entity_poly.pdbx_strand_id
1 'polypeptide(L)'
;IFYSYADYKGNTTVRSGFFQYLTSKTVYPIVWSPENEDIKMDLTNSDIEILQNMWDDEKAQTIQYPIDSSHSWHRLTHYITDKTIFRLGLEKSRIYIGPEFDVISSSFERETIAEINLRKQLNKSEADLNISLKFSSIPRIHYPENSAAKDISQHYLDKTFTMENLIESNNLSDAFYGSELLGEFQISFLAYILGGGSFILILT
;
A
#
# COMPACT_ATOMS: atom_id res chain seq x y z
N ILE A 1 4.66 -5.87 3.10
CA ILE A 1 5.60 -6.78 2.39
C ILE A 1 5.29 -6.66 0.90
N PHE A 2 6.31 -6.62 0.03
CA PHE A 2 6.16 -6.46 -1.42
C PHE A 2 6.99 -7.49 -2.16
N TYR A 3 6.50 -7.95 -3.31
CA TYR A 3 7.12 -8.95 -4.17
C TYR A 3 6.81 -8.65 -5.64
N SER A 4 7.69 -9.10 -6.52
CA SER A 4 7.49 -9.08 -7.96
C SER A 4 8.01 -10.40 -8.51
N TYR A 5 7.32 -10.94 -9.52
CA TYR A 5 7.84 -12.09 -10.24
C TYR A 5 9.02 -11.65 -11.12
N ALA A 6 10.02 -12.51 -11.23
CA ALA A 6 11.15 -12.33 -12.14
C ALA A 6 11.36 -13.64 -12.91
N ASP A 7 11.41 -13.57 -14.24
CA ASP A 7 11.75 -14.72 -15.07
C ASP A 7 13.28 -14.93 -15.17
N TYR A 8 13.69 -16.04 -15.79
CA TYR A 8 15.10 -16.36 -16.02
C TYR A 8 15.80 -15.40 -17.00
N LYS A 9 15.03 -14.59 -17.74
CA LYS A 9 15.51 -13.55 -18.68
C LYS A 9 15.68 -12.19 -18.00
N GLY A 10 15.26 -12.05 -16.73
CA GLY A 10 15.30 -10.81 -15.97
C GLY A 10 14.10 -9.89 -16.19
N ASN A 11 13.04 -10.35 -16.85
CA ASN A 11 11.79 -9.62 -16.95
C ASN A 11 11.06 -9.66 -15.61
N THR A 12 10.63 -8.50 -15.12
CA THR A 12 9.91 -8.38 -13.84
C THR A 12 8.47 -7.91 -14.03
N THR A 13 7.58 -8.41 -13.19
CA THR A 13 6.16 -8.02 -13.20
C THR A 13 5.88 -6.82 -12.31
N VAL A 14 4.63 -6.33 -12.37
CA VAL A 14 4.10 -5.32 -11.46
C VAL A 14 4.32 -5.77 -10.01
N ARG A 15 4.83 -4.85 -9.18
CA ARG A 15 5.00 -5.11 -7.76
C ARG A 15 3.64 -5.27 -7.09
N SER A 16 3.51 -6.38 -6.37
CA SER A 16 2.34 -6.68 -5.57
C SER A 16 2.77 -6.76 -4.11
N GLY A 17 1.84 -6.53 -3.19
CA GLY A 17 2.16 -6.56 -1.78
C GLY A 17 0.94 -6.46 -0.90
N PHE A 18 1.20 -6.17 0.36
CA PHE A 18 0.17 -5.92 1.36
C PHE A 18 0.79 -5.14 2.52
N PHE A 19 -0.06 -4.39 3.23
CA PHE A 19 0.29 -3.76 4.49
C PHE A 19 -0.26 -4.63 5.61
N GLN A 20 0.61 -4.99 6.57
CA GLN A 20 0.19 -5.75 7.74
C GLN A 20 0.71 -5.02 8.98
N TYR A 21 -0.21 -4.70 9.87
CA TYR A 21 0.14 -4.27 11.21
C TYR A 21 0.43 -5.53 12.05
N LEU A 22 1.68 -5.70 12.47
CA LEU A 22 2.11 -6.86 13.26
C LEU A 22 2.09 -6.48 14.73
N THR A 23 1.53 -7.35 15.57
CA THR A 23 1.58 -7.23 17.01
C THR A 23 2.64 -8.17 17.58
N SER A 24 3.02 -7.96 18.84
CA SER A 24 4.03 -8.81 19.47
C SER A 24 3.56 -10.27 19.51
N LYS A 25 4.48 -11.19 19.20
CA LYS A 25 4.28 -12.65 19.22
C LYS A 25 3.25 -13.20 18.23
N THR A 26 2.91 -12.46 17.17
CA THR A 26 2.07 -13.00 16.09
C THR A 26 2.91 -13.55 14.94
N VAL A 27 2.59 -14.76 14.51
CA VAL A 27 3.10 -15.34 13.25
C VAL A 27 2.11 -15.00 12.13
N TYR A 28 2.63 -14.47 11.04
CA TYR A 28 1.84 -14.14 9.85
C TYR A 28 2.35 -14.96 8.68
N PRO A 29 1.66 -16.05 8.32
CA PRO A 29 2.19 -16.97 7.34
C PRO A 29 1.84 -16.53 5.91
N ILE A 30 2.77 -16.81 5.01
CA ILE A 30 2.71 -16.42 3.60
C ILE A 30 3.00 -17.69 2.81
N VAL A 31 2.02 -18.18 2.05
CA VAL A 31 2.18 -19.41 1.27
C VAL A 31 2.16 -19.07 -0.21
N TRP A 32 3.13 -19.60 -0.96
CA TRP A 32 3.12 -19.48 -2.42
C TRP A 32 2.15 -20.47 -3.04
N SER A 33 1.30 -19.99 -3.95
CA SER A 33 0.37 -20.80 -4.74
C SER A 33 0.88 -20.95 -6.16
N PRO A 34 1.41 -22.12 -6.56
CA PRO A 34 1.92 -22.34 -7.92
C PRO A 34 0.86 -22.17 -9.01
N GLU A 35 -0.38 -22.57 -8.73
CA GLU A 35 -1.49 -22.50 -9.70
C GLU A 35 -1.82 -21.07 -10.13
N ASN A 36 -1.76 -20.15 -9.16
CA ASN A 36 -2.11 -18.75 -9.35
C ASN A 36 -0.86 -17.89 -9.54
N GLU A 37 0.34 -18.45 -9.42
CA GLU A 37 1.62 -17.74 -9.31
C GLU A 37 1.56 -16.56 -8.34
N ASP A 38 1.05 -16.80 -7.14
CA ASP A 38 0.75 -15.73 -6.21
C ASP A 38 0.76 -16.18 -4.75
N ILE A 39 0.80 -15.21 -3.84
CA ILE A 39 0.72 -15.43 -2.40
C ILE A 39 -0.74 -15.69 -1.98
N LYS A 40 -0.93 -16.74 -1.19
CA LYS A 40 -2.15 -17.06 -0.43
C LYS A 40 -1.89 -16.91 1.09
N MET A 41 -2.95 -16.52 1.79
CA MET A 41 -2.98 -16.30 3.24
C MET A 41 -4.14 -17.09 3.85
N ASP A 42 -4.19 -18.38 3.53
CA ASP A 42 -5.33 -19.27 3.78
C ASP A 42 -5.05 -20.35 4.82
N LEU A 43 -4.01 -20.17 5.64
CA LEU A 43 -3.69 -21.10 6.71
C LEU A 43 -4.72 -21.02 7.85
N THR A 44 -5.05 -22.18 8.41
CA THR A 44 -5.99 -22.27 9.52
C THR A 44 -5.35 -21.78 10.82
N ASN A 45 -6.17 -21.36 11.78
CA ASN A 45 -5.67 -20.94 13.10
C ASN A 45 -4.86 -22.04 13.79
N SER A 46 -5.20 -23.32 13.57
CA SER A 46 -4.44 -24.46 14.09
C SER A 46 -3.05 -24.55 13.47
N ASP A 47 -2.90 -24.30 12.16
CA ASP A 47 -1.59 -24.31 11.51
C ASP A 47 -0.71 -23.18 12.03
N ILE A 48 -1.29 -22.00 12.25
CA ILE A 48 -0.59 -20.84 12.84
C ILE A 48 -0.11 -21.16 14.25
N GLU A 49 -0.92 -21.82 15.07
CA GLU A 49 -0.56 -22.21 16.43
C GLU A 49 0.58 -23.24 16.44
N ILE A 50 0.57 -24.21 15.52
CA ILE A 50 1.67 -25.15 15.33
C ILE A 50 2.97 -24.41 14.99
N LEU A 51 2.93 -23.49 14.02
CA LEU A 51 4.10 -22.70 13.63
C LEU A 51 4.63 -21.83 14.78
N GLN A 52 3.74 -21.28 15.62
CA GLN A 52 4.13 -20.53 16.81
C GLN A 52 4.84 -21.42 17.84
N ASN A 53 4.34 -22.65 18.04
CA ASN A 53 4.94 -23.60 18.97
C ASN A 53 6.27 -24.17 18.47
N MET A 54 6.47 -24.26 17.16
CA MET A 54 7.70 -24.75 16.52
C MET A 54 8.68 -23.62 16.14
N TRP A 55 8.44 -22.40 16.61
CA TRP A 55 9.21 -21.22 16.19
C TRP A 55 10.73 -21.34 16.43
N ASP A 56 11.14 -21.99 17.52
CA ASP A 56 12.57 -22.14 17.84
C ASP A 56 13.33 -22.96 16.79
N ASP A 57 12.69 -23.99 16.22
CA ASP A 57 13.25 -24.82 15.15
C ASP A 57 13.18 -24.09 13.79
N GLU A 58 12.04 -23.46 13.50
CA GLU A 58 11.80 -22.74 12.25
C GLU A 58 12.72 -21.53 12.11
N LYS A 59 13.01 -20.82 13.20
CA LYS A 59 13.85 -19.62 13.19
C LYS A 59 15.22 -19.86 12.56
N ALA A 60 15.78 -21.07 12.69
CA ALA A 60 17.06 -21.43 12.08
C ALA A 60 17.05 -21.40 10.55
N GLN A 61 15.88 -21.55 9.92
CA GLN A 61 15.68 -21.49 8.46
C GLN A 61 15.20 -20.11 7.99
N THR A 62 15.02 -19.15 8.89
CA THR A 62 14.52 -17.81 8.58
C THR A 62 15.63 -16.78 8.49
N ILE A 63 15.38 -15.72 7.72
CA ILE A 63 16.24 -14.55 7.69
C ILE A 63 15.73 -13.55 8.72
N GLN A 64 16.64 -13.06 9.56
CA GLN A 64 16.31 -12.00 10.50
C GLN A 64 16.12 -10.67 9.75
N TYR A 65 15.06 -9.94 10.09
CA TYR A 65 14.84 -8.60 9.56
C TYR A 65 16.04 -7.70 9.91
N PRO A 66 16.60 -6.92 8.96
CA PRO A 66 17.78 -6.11 9.22
C PRO A 66 17.53 -5.07 10.32
N ILE A 67 18.27 -5.18 11.43
CA ILE A 67 18.11 -4.30 12.59
C ILE A 67 18.53 -2.87 12.23
N ASP A 68 19.56 -2.70 11.38
CA ASP A 68 20.09 -1.40 10.99
C ASP A 68 19.06 -0.51 10.30
N SER A 69 18.13 -1.10 9.53
CA SER A 69 17.04 -0.37 8.87
C SER A 69 15.84 -0.12 9.78
N SER A 70 15.80 -0.68 10.99
CA SER A 70 14.64 -0.58 11.90
C SER A 70 14.34 0.86 12.30
N HIS A 71 15.38 1.65 12.61
CA HIS A 71 15.20 3.07 12.96
C HIS A 71 14.65 3.89 11.80
N SER A 72 15.18 3.67 10.60
CA SER A 72 14.71 4.35 9.39
C SER A 72 13.27 3.96 9.07
N TRP A 73 12.93 2.68 9.16
CA TRP A 73 11.58 2.19 8.95
C TRP A 73 10.60 2.78 9.96
N HIS A 74 10.95 2.77 11.26
CA HIS A 74 10.12 3.36 12.30
C HIS A 74 9.85 4.85 12.03
N ARG A 75 10.83 5.63 11.56
CA ARG A 75 10.63 7.04 11.20
C ARG A 75 9.70 7.21 9.99
N LEU A 76 9.78 6.30 9.01
CA LEU A 76 8.93 6.30 7.83
C LEU A 76 7.48 5.90 8.13
N THR A 77 7.25 5.13 9.19
CA THR A 77 5.92 4.59 9.54
C THR A 77 5.35 5.11 10.87
N HIS A 78 6.02 6.07 11.52
CA HIS A 78 5.72 6.47 12.90
C HIS A 78 4.26 6.89 13.16
N TYR A 79 3.64 7.56 12.19
CA TYR A 79 2.27 8.07 12.28
C TYR A 79 1.24 7.13 11.65
N ILE A 80 1.67 6.00 11.08
CA ILE A 80 0.76 5.01 10.50
C ILE A 80 0.12 4.20 11.63
N THR A 81 -1.18 4.41 11.81
CA THR A 81 -2.01 3.70 12.79
C THR A 81 -2.93 2.68 12.11
N ASP A 82 -3.49 1.77 12.90
CA ASP A 82 -4.56 0.84 12.48
C ASP A 82 -5.76 1.60 11.89
N LYS A 83 -6.17 2.71 12.52
CA LYS A 83 -7.23 3.59 12.05
C LYS A 83 -6.92 4.17 10.66
N THR A 84 -5.67 4.59 10.44
CA THR A 84 -5.22 5.10 9.13
C THR A 84 -5.25 4.01 8.07
N ILE A 85 -4.76 2.81 8.39
CA ILE A 85 -4.80 1.65 7.49
C ILE A 85 -6.25 1.31 7.09
N PHE A 86 -7.14 1.23 8.07
CA PHE A 86 -8.56 0.92 7.85
C PHE A 86 -9.26 1.99 7.00
N ARG A 87 -9.04 3.26 7.32
CA ARG A 87 -9.64 4.38 6.58
C ARG A 87 -9.24 4.38 5.11
N LEU A 88 -7.96 4.12 4.82
CA LEU A 88 -7.44 4.09 3.46
C LEU A 88 -7.80 2.80 2.69
N GLY A 89 -8.44 1.82 3.35
CA GLY A 89 -8.84 0.54 2.75
C GLY A 89 -7.67 -0.43 2.55
N LEU A 90 -6.65 -0.33 3.40
CA LEU A 90 -5.43 -1.11 3.35
C LEU A 90 -5.51 -2.42 4.17
N GLU A 91 -6.62 -2.71 4.87
CA GLU A 91 -6.81 -3.97 5.61
C GLU A 91 -7.02 -5.20 4.71
N LYS A 92 -7.04 -5.00 3.39
CA LYS A 92 -7.20 -6.08 2.42
C LYS A 92 -5.99 -7.01 2.46
N SER A 93 -6.24 -8.30 2.28
CA SER A 93 -5.21 -9.34 2.20
C SER A 93 -4.20 -9.12 1.07
N ARG A 94 -4.49 -8.23 0.13
CA ARG A 94 -3.67 -7.94 -1.03
C ARG A 94 -3.82 -6.50 -1.45
N ILE A 95 -2.73 -5.88 -1.90
CA ILE A 95 -2.63 -4.57 -2.52
C ILE A 95 -1.69 -4.61 -3.72
N TYR A 96 -2.20 -4.19 -4.88
CA TYR A 96 -1.39 -4.02 -6.08
C TYR A 96 -0.85 -2.59 -6.10
N ILE A 97 0.47 -2.44 -6.25
CA ILE A 97 1.08 -1.12 -6.37
C ILE A 97 2.10 -1.15 -7.51
N GLY A 98 1.74 -0.59 -8.65
CA GLY A 98 2.66 -0.44 -9.77
C GLY A 98 2.11 0.42 -10.90
N PRO A 99 2.96 0.73 -11.89
CA PRO A 99 2.57 1.54 -13.03
C PRO A 99 1.46 0.85 -13.83
N GLU A 100 0.57 1.67 -14.35
CA GLU A 100 -0.41 1.30 -15.38
C GLU A 100 0.38 0.86 -16.63
N PHE A 101 0.44 -0.45 -16.83
CA PHE A 101 0.89 -1.21 -18.01
C PHE A 101 2.16 -0.76 -18.77
N ASP A 102 3.10 -1.68 -18.90
CA ASP A 102 3.46 -2.22 -20.22
C ASP A 102 4.13 -3.59 -20.04
N VAL A 103 3.43 -4.65 -20.44
CA VAL A 103 4.09 -5.94 -20.66
C VAL A 103 4.88 -5.78 -21.94
N ILE A 104 6.21 -5.74 -21.82
CA ILE A 104 7.10 -5.92 -22.96
C ILE A 104 6.84 -7.32 -23.50
N SER A 105 5.93 -7.43 -24.47
CA SER A 105 5.73 -8.67 -25.19
C SER A 105 6.98 -8.90 -26.04
N SER A 106 7.87 -9.81 -25.63
CA SER A 106 8.85 -10.32 -26.56
C SER A 106 8.11 -11.27 -27.52
N SER A 107 7.77 -10.74 -28.69
CA SER A 107 7.41 -11.57 -29.84
C SER A 107 8.53 -12.60 -30.07
N PHE A 108 8.17 -13.89 -30.19
CA PHE A 108 8.90 -15.00 -30.85
C PHE A 108 9.03 -16.34 -30.10
N GLU A 109 8.56 -16.51 -28.86
CA GLU A 109 8.57 -17.82 -28.19
C GLU A 109 7.18 -18.30 -27.76
N ARG A 110 6.98 -19.64 -27.72
CA ARG A 110 5.75 -20.26 -27.24
C ARG A 110 5.58 -19.93 -25.75
N GLU A 111 4.52 -19.20 -25.46
CA GLU A 111 4.14 -18.78 -24.12
C GLU A 111 3.95 -20.01 -23.20
N THR A 112 4.62 -20.02 -22.06
CA THR A 112 4.49 -21.05 -21.02
C THR A 112 3.15 -20.91 -20.28
N ILE A 113 2.72 -21.96 -19.58
CA ILE A 113 1.49 -21.90 -18.76
C ILE A 113 1.59 -20.80 -17.68
N ALA A 114 2.79 -20.60 -17.12
CA ALA A 114 3.13 -19.50 -16.23
C ALA A 114 2.88 -18.14 -16.87
N GLU A 115 3.46 -17.90 -18.04
CA GLU A 115 3.27 -16.64 -18.79
C GLU A 115 1.79 -16.41 -19.17
N ILE A 116 1.04 -17.46 -19.51
CA ILE A 116 -0.40 -17.36 -19.79
C ILE A 116 -1.20 -16.97 -18.53
N ASN A 117 -0.89 -17.56 -17.38
CA ASN A 117 -1.55 -17.26 -16.10
C ASN A 117 -1.19 -15.84 -15.62
N LEU A 118 0.07 -15.45 -15.75
CA LEU A 118 0.55 -14.11 -15.45
C LEU A 118 -0.15 -13.07 -16.32
N ARG A 119 -0.30 -13.33 -17.62
CA ARG A 119 -1.00 -12.45 -18.55
C ARG A 119 -2.49 -12.32 -18.22
N LYS A 120 -3.14 -13.39 -17.73
CA LYS A 120 -4.51 -13.31 -17.19
C LYS A 120 -4.59 -12.48 -15.91
N GLN A 121 -3.58 -12.52 -15.05
CA GLN A 121 -3.53 -11.65 -13.86
C GLN A 121 -3.33 -10.17 -14.22
N LEU A 122 -2.47 -9.89 -15.20
CA LEU A 122 -2.21 -8.53 -15.71
C LEU A 122 -3.43 -7.97 -16.46
N ASN A 123 -4.17 -8.82 -17.19
CA ASN A 123 -5.41 -8.45 -17.89
C ASN A 123 -6.66 -8.49 -16.99
N LYS A 124 -6.52 -8.54 -15.66
CA LYS A 124 -7.66 -8.33 -14.77
C LYS A 124 -8.24 -6.94 -15.03
N SER A 125 -9.56 -6.84 -15.04
CA SER A 125 -10.28 -5.58 -15.20
C SER A 125 -9.72 -4.53 -14.23
N GLU A 126 -9.65 -3.25 -14.63
CA GLU A 126 -9.27 -2.13 -13.74
C GLU A 126 -10.02 -2.20 -12.39
N ALA A 127 -11.24 -2.73 -12.38
CA ALA A 127 -12.04 -2.93 -11.17
C ALA A 127 -11.44 -3.92 -10.14
N ASP A 128 -10.64 -4.90 -10.59
CA ASP A 128 -10.02 -5.94 -9.75
C ASP A 128 -8.57 -5.60 -9.34
N LEU A 129 -7.87 -4.77 -10.12
CA LEU A 129 -6.50 -4.33 -9.87
C LEU A 129 -6.44 -3.06 -9.00
N ASN A 130 -7.46 -2.20 -9.10
CA ASN A 130 -7.48 -0.94 -8.37
C ASN A 130 -8.01 -1.15 -6.96
N ILE A 131 -7.10 -1.36 -6.02
CA ILE A 131 -7.37 -0.87 -4.67
C ILE A 131 -7.27 0.64 -4.74
N SER A 132 -8.42 1.27 -4.97
CA SER A 132 -8.58 2.69 -4.80
C SER A 132 -8.27 3.00 -3.33
N LEU A 133 -7.05 3.47 -3.08
CA LEU A 133 -6.64 3.98 -1.79
C LEU A 133 -7.50 5.21 -1.52
N LYS A 134 -8.22 5.19 -0.39
CA LYS A 134 -9.18 6.24 -0.05
C LYS A 134 -8.49 7.44 0.58
N PHE A 135 -7.53 8.03 -0.15
CA PHE A 135 -6.87 9.26 0.26
C PHE A 135 -7.88 10.39 0.46
N SER A 136 -7.57 11.26 1.40
CA SER A 136 -8.35 12.46 1.66
C SER A 136 -8.40 13.36 0.44
N SER A 137 -9.59 13.84 0.12
CA SER A 137 -9.77 14.77 -0.98
C SER A 137 -9.23 16.14 -0.58
N ILE A 138 -8.34 16.70 -1.39
CA ILE A 138 -7.82 18.04 -1.19
C ILE A 138 -8.90 19.06 -1.59
N PRO A 139 -9.32 19.98 -0.70
CA PRO A 139 -10.30 21.00 -1.03
C PRO A 139 -9.86 21.82 -2.24
N ARG A 140 -10.74 21.96 -3.23
CA ARG A 140 -10.48 22.79 -4.42
C ARG A 140 -10.68 24.28 -4.16
N ILE A 141 -11.52 24.61 -3.18
CA ILE A 141 -11.80 25.97 -2.76
C ILE A 141 -10.95 26.25 -1.52
N HIS A 142 -10.09 27.26 -1.62
CA HIS A 142 -9.08 27.58 -0.62
C HIS A 142 -9.48 28.76 0.28
N TYR A 143 -10.70 29.26 0.18
CA TYR A 143 -11.20 30.43 0.89
C TYR A 143 -12.70 30.27 1.23
N PRO A 144 -13.22 30.96 2.26
CA PRO A 144 -14.64 30.94 2.61
C PRO A 144 -15.55 31.48 1.51
N GLU A 145 -16.80 31.01 1.45
CA GLU A 145 -17.80 31.57 0.55
C GLU A 145 -17.99 33.08 0.78
N ASN A 146 -18.20 33.83 -0.30
CA ASN A 146 -18.39 35.28 -0.29
C ASN A 146 -17.18 36.12 0.18
N SER A 147 -15.97 35.55 0.18
CA SER A 147 -14.73 36.29 0.46
C SER A 147 -14.49 37.43 -0.56
N ALA A 148 -14.01 38.58 -0.10
CA ALA A 148 -13.60 39.67 -1.00
C ALA A 148 -12.30 39.31 -1.72
N ALA A 149 -12.00 39.96 -2.86
CA ALA A 149 -10.79 39.67 -3.66
C ALA A 149 -9.47 39.77 -2.86
N LYS A 150 -9.43 40.70 -1.88
CA LYS A 150 -8.30 40.85 -0.96
C LYS A 150 -8.15 39.63 -0.04
N ASP A 151 -9.25 39.15 0.54
CA ASP A 151 -9.26 38.02 1.47
C ASP A 151 -8.98 36.71 0.73
N ILE A 152 -9.49 36.57 -0.50
CA ILE A 152 -9.12 35.46 -1.40
C ILE A 152 -7.60 35.42 -1.58
N SER A 153 -6.98 36.56 -1.92
CA SER A 153 -5.52 36.64 -2.10
C SER A 153 -4.77 36.27 -0.82
N GLN A 154 -5.28 36.69 0.34
CA GLN A 154 -4.71 36.33 1.64
C GLN A 154 -4.76 34.81 1.89
N HIS A 155 -5.89 34.15 1.63
CA HIS A 155 -6.02 32.69 1.75
C HIS A 155 -5.21 31.90 0.70
N TYR A 156 -4.83 32.52 -0.41
CA TYR A 156 -3.87 31.90 -1.34
C TYR A 156 -2.44 31.90 -0.78
N LEU A 157 -2.07 32.92 -0.01
CA LEU A 157 -0.77 33.03 0.65
C LEU A 157 -0.73 32.21 1.95
N ASP A 158 -1.83 32.21 2.70
CA ASP A 158 -1.99 31.49 3.96
C ASP A 158 -2.93 30.29 3.80
N LYS A 159 -2.36 29.08 3.90
CA LYS A 159 -3.08 27.82 3.73
C LYS A 159 -3.77 27.32 5.00
N THR A 160 -3.79 28.08 6.09
CA THR A 160 -4.43 27.70 7.35
C THR A 160 -5.89 27.29 7.13
N PHE A 161 -6.69 28.11 6.44
CA PHE A 161 -8.08 27.77 6.13
C PHE A 161 -8.21 26.48 5.29
N THR A 162 -7.34 26.29 4.29
CA THR A 162 -7.38 25.08 3.46
C THR A 162 -7.06 23.83 4.28
N MET A 163 -6.11 23.94 5.21
CA MET A 163 -5.71 22.86 6.10
C MET A 163 -6.83 22.49 7.08
N GLU A 164 -7.45 23.48 7.71
CA GLU A 164 -8.59 23.28 8.61
C GLU A 164 -9.77 22.64 7.87
N ASN A 165 -10.10 23.15 6.68
CA ASN A 165 -11.15 22.59 5.84
C ASN A 165 -10.84 21.15 5.40
N LEU A 166 -9.58 20.83 5.08
CA LEU A 166 -9.15 19.46 4.74
C LEU A 166 -9.38 18.50 5.92
N ILE A 167 -9.02 18.91 7.14
CA ILE A 167 -9.19 18.11 8.35
C ILE A 167 -10.67 17.89 8.63
N GLU A 168 -11.47 18.95 8.58
CA GLU A 168 -12.91 18.92 8.86
C GLU A 168 -13.67 18.10 7.81
N SER A 169 -13.45 18.35 6.52
CA SER A 169 -14.15 17.66 5.43
C SER A 169 -13.91 16.16 5.39
N ASN A 170 -12.76 15.72 5.91
CA ASN A 170 -12.36 14.32 5.93
C ASN A 170 -12.49 13.68 7.34
N ASN A 171 -13.03 14.40 8.32
CA ASN A 171 -13.15 13.97 9.72
C ASN A 171 -11.83 13.43 10.30
N LEU A 172 -10.71 14.07 9.97
CA LEU A 172 -9.39 13.64 10.42
C LEU A 172 -9.16 14.08 11.87
N SER A 173 -8.49 13.24 12.65
CA SER A 173 -7.99 13.66 13.96
C SER A 173 -6.94 14.76 13.80
N ASP A 174 -7.17 15.87 14.50
CA ASP A 174 -6.31 17.04 14.65
C ASP A 174 -5.21 16.85 15.72
N ALA A 175 -5.22 15.72 16.44
CA ALA A 175 -4.22 15.40 17.44
C ALA A 175 -2.83 15.23 16.79
N PHE A 176 -1.83 15.94 17.32
CA PHE A 176 -0.45 15.91 16.82
C PHE A 176 0.17 14.49 16.85
N TYR A 177 -0.20 13.67 17.84
CA TYR A 177 0.10 12.24 17.91
C TYR A 177 -1.14 11.45 17.47
N GLY A 178 -0.99 10.61 16.44
CA GLY A 178 -2.13 9.92 15.81
C GLY A 178 -2.84 10.74 14.74
N SER A 179 -2.21 11.82 14.26
CA SER A 179 -2.69 12.58 13.10
C SER A 179 -2.84 11.65 11.90
N GLU A 180 -4.09 11.39 11.53
CA GLU A 180 -4.43 10.54 10.40
C GLU A 180 -3.91 11.13 9.09
N LEU A 181 -3.74 12.45 9.04
CA LEU A 181 -3.14 13.16 7.92
C LEU A 181 -1.65 12.85 7.78
N LEU A 182 -0.88 12.85 8.87
CA LEU A 182 0.54 12.49 8.83
C LEU A 182 0.74 11.01 8.48
N GLY A 183 -0.11 10.13 9.02
CA GLY A 183 -0.11 8.71 8.65
C GLY A 183 -0.42 8.51 7.16
N GLU A 184 -1.39 9.27 6.64
CA GLU A 184 -1.73 9.25 5.22
C GLU A 184 -0.57 9.75 4.34
N PHE A 185 0.13 10.82 4.74
CA PHE A 185 1.32 11.29 4.05
C PHE A 185 2.45 10.25 4.03
N GLN A 186 2.65 9.54 5.13
CA GLN A 186 3.64 8.47 5.18
C GLN A 186 3.26 7.31 4.25
N ILE A 187 1.98 6.94 4.22
CA ILE A 187 1.48 5.89 3.33
C ILE A 187 1.60 6.31 1.86
N SER A 188 1.25 7.53 1.49
CA SER A 188 1.37 8.00 0.12
C SER A 188 2.84 8.00 -0.33
N PHE A 189 3.75 8.40 0.55
CA PHE A 189 5.19 8.33 0.30
C PHE A 189 5.69 6.88 0.13
N LEU A 190 5.27 5.96 0.99
CA LEU A 190 5.63 4.54 0.89
C LEU A 190 5.07 3.90 -0.37
N ALA A 191 3.80 4.18 -0.67
CA ALA A 191 3.18 3.75 -1.91
C ALA A 191 3.99 4.26 -3.09
N TYR A 192 4.36 5.55 -3.11
CA TYR A 192 5.17 6.15 -4.17
C TYR A 192 6.52 5.45 -4.37
N ILE A 193 7.28 5.21 -3.30
CA ILE A 193 8.57 4.54 -3.37
C ILE A 193 8.43 3.09 -3.83
N LEU A 194 7.46 2.37 -3.28
CA LEU A 194 7.32 0.93 -3.50
C LEU A 194 6.66 0.63 -4.85
N GLY A 195 5.74 1.49 -5.27
CA GLY A 195 4.93 1.41 -6.47
C GLY A 195 5.50 2.01 -7.74
N GLY A 196 6.64 2.70 -7.68
CA GLY A 196 7.26 3.27 -8.89
C GLY A 196 6.55 4.51 -9.45
N GLY A 197 5.73 5.20 -8.65
CA GLY A 197 5.39 6.60 -8.89
C GLY A 197 4.11 6.94 -9.68
N SER A 198 3.32 5.97 -10.15
CA SER A 198 2.04 6.23 -10.84
C SER A 198 0.86 5.76 -10.01
N PHE A 199 -0.04 6.69 -9.64
CA PHE A 199 -1.31 6.41 -8.97
C PHE A 199 -2.45 7.02 -9.76
N ILE A 200 -3.50 6.23 -10.02
CA ILE A 200 -4.77 6.77 -10.50
C ILE A 200 -5.57 7.17 -9.27
N LEU A 201 -5.64 8.48 -9.01
CA LEU A 201 -6.59 9.05 -8.07
C LEU A 201 -7.98 9.01 -8.70
N ILE A 202 -8.79 8.02 -8.32
CA ILE A 202 -10.21 8.03 -8.64
C ILE A 202 -10.88 9.02 -7.70
N LEU A 203 -11.05 10.26 -8.18
CA LEU A 203 -11.84 11.28 -7.51
C LEU A 203 -13.33 10.94 -7.69
N THR A 204 -13.95 10.35 -6.68
CA THR A 204 -15.42 10.23 -6.58
C THR A 204 -16.03 11.51 -6.08
#